data_AF-A0A1Q8ZJ76-F1
#
_entry.id   AF-A0A1Q8ZJ76-F1
#
_cell.length_a   1.000
_cell.length_b   1.000
_cell.length_c   1.000
_cell.angle_alpha   90.00
_cell.angle_beta   90.00
_cell.angle_gamma   90.00
#
_symmetry.space_group_name_H-M   'P 1'
#
loop_
_entity.id
_entity.type
_entity.pdbx_description
1 polymer ?
#
loop_
_entity_poly.entity_id
_entity_poly.type
_entity_poly.pdbx_seq_one_letter_code
_entity_poly.pdbx_strand_id
1 'polypeptide(L)'
;MKPSFISHLATITLVGSFLGLGQGVLLAQSQPGGLSTLPDFDYWADRCRTLAQADQLEQAIPACEQAIALRSGDKTLWILYADVLYRLGRYGEAAAAAKSALRYDDRNSEALTSRCRALLAIHQYEAAIAACAQALEVNENWGTLTPKLAWFKQGLALVRVGRAAAGIKAYDESLKLDPRQSGVLTHRCQALLQLETFEAAIGDCRQALDVDAQWGGQSPKSAWNAQGSALQMLKRLEEAVFAYDQSLRLDAKQPIIWAKQGLILRELDRDADALVAFTQAVQSKPDYTLALVNQCTLLNQFGQYDAALRACEAAIRGDGSWGPLGPAQGWDQQANALAGLRRLEEALASAERAVNMAPDYPTAWNNRGVILWSLQRYDDALTSVDRALELRQDYARAWFNRGRILRELGRYAAAARAYDEVIRLEPENALAWANQSAVLWQMKRYDLALRAADAAIDRQPSLALAWYNRGTALSSQGRYSEAISAFDRALELTPTDTGSLTGKGLSLVAIGEDEAAVPVLQQALRLNPNQILAQENLKQAAKRILLRQKEEQERKRQEQMKK
;
A
#
# COMPACT_ATOMS: atom_id res chain seq x y z
N MET A 1 -54.69 -24.57 11.83
CA MET A 1 -55.35 -25.39 10.80
C MET A 1 -54.31 -26.33 10.19
N LYS A 2 -54.45 -27.66 10.42
CA LYS A 2 -54.01 -28.71 9.47
C LYS A 2 -54.99 -28.69 8.27
N PRO A 3 -54.61 -29.19 7.08
CA PRO A 3 -54.81 -30.62 6.73
C PRO A 3 -53.58 -31.22 5.97
N SER A 4 -53.23 -32.51 5.96
CA SER A 4 -53.93 -33.82 5.87
C SER A 4 -54.27 -34.29 4.44
N PHE A 5 -53.50 -35.29 3.96
CA PHE A 5 -53.91 -36.51 3.19
C PHE A 5 -54.47 -36.34 1.75
N ILE A 6 -54.37 -37.24 0.74
CA ILE A 6 -54.20 -38.72 0.61
C ILE A 6 -53.90 -39.05 -0.90
N SER A 7 -52.96 -39.98 -1.16
CA SER A 7 -52.97 -41.18 -2.07
C SER A 7 -53.58 -41.11 -3.51
N HIS A 8 -53.26 -41.93 -4.52
CA HIS A 8 -52.70 -43.29 -4.68
C HIS A 8 -52.37 -43.50 -6.18
N LEU A 9 -51.38 -44.34 -6.52
CA LEU A 9 -51.60 -45.51 -7.39
C LEU A 9 -50.36 -46.41 -7.39
N ALA A 10 -50.61 -47.67 -7.07
CA ALA A 10 -49.66 -48.76 -7.02
C ALA A 10 -49.81 -49.64 -8.26
N THR A 11 -48.72 -50.25 -8.70
CA THR A 11 -48.74 -51.53 -9.42
C THR A 11 -47.61 -52.41 -8.90
N ILE A 12 -47.99 -53.62 -8.48
CA ILE A 12 -47.18 -54.68 -7.89
C ILE A 12 -47.09 -55.82 -8.89
N THR A 13 -45.88 -56.35 -9.12
CA THR A 13 -45.59 -57.81 -9.26
C THR A 13 -44.06 -58.02 -9.14
N LEU A 14 -43.53 -58.48 -7.99
CA LEU A 14 -43.27 -59.87 -7.55
C LEU A 14 -42.18 -60.62 -8.33
N VAL A 15 -41.02 -60.86 -7.69
CA VAL A 15 -40.29 -62.12 -7.38
C VAL A 15 -39.02 -61.66 -6.65
N GLY A 16 -38.69 -61.98 -5.40
CA GLY A 16 -38.53 -63.29 -4.77
C GLY A 16 -37.60 -63.10 -3.55
N SER A 17 -37.90 -63.82 -2.49
CA SER A 17 -37.36 -63.73 -1.12
C SER A 17 -35.89 -64.15 -0.97
N PHE A 18 -35.16 -63.65 0.05
CA PHE A 18 -34.77 -64.41 1.25
C PHE A 18 -33.80 -63.64 2.17
N LEU A 19 -34.06 -63.77 3.47
CA LEU A 19 -33.17 -63.44 4.61
C LEU A 19 -32.09 -64.51 4.78
N GLY A 20 -30.96 -64.12 5.38
CA GLY A 20 -30.25 -64.99 6.34
C GLY A 20 -28.81 -65.38 6.01
N LEU A 21 -27.90 -64.87 6.86
CA LEU A 21 -26.75 -65.55 7.50
C LEU A 21 -26.15 -66.81 6.83
N GLY A 22 -24.81 -66.81 6.70
CA GLY A 22 -24.02 -68.04 6.84
C GLY A 22 -22.77 -68.17 5.96
N GLN A 23 -21.61 -68.00 6.60
CA GLN A 23 -20.37 -68.80 6.47
C GLN A 23 -19.70 -69.08 5.11
N GLY A 24 -18.39 -68.76 5.05
CA GLY A 24 -17.31 -69.72 4.73
C GLY A 24 -16.62 -69.58 3.36
N VAL A 25 -15.39 -69.06 3.32
CA VAL A 25 -14.06 -69.76 3.22
C VAL A 25 -13.63 -70.09 1.78
N LEU A 26 -12.39 -69.68 1.42
CA LEU A 26 -11.28 -70.46 0.79
C LEU A 26 -10.19 -69.45 0.31
N LEU A 27 -8.86 -69.55 0.50
CA LEU A 27 -7.94 -70.61 0.91
C LEU A 27 -6.68 -70.00 1.56
N ALA A 28 -6.24 -70.54 2.70
CA ALA A 28 -4.84 -70.51 3.10
C ALA A 28 -4.36 -71.96 3.18
N GLN A 29 -3.33 -72.29 2.39
CA GLN A 29 -2.71 -73.61 2.39
C GLN A 29 -2.04 -73.87 3.73
N SER A 30 -2.31 -75.05 4.27
CA SER A 30 -1.78 -75.58 5.52
C SER A 30 -0.33 -76.05 5.38
N GLN A 31 0.53 -75.62 6.30
CA GLN A 31 1.64 -76.46 6.80
C GLN A 31 1.45 -76.70 8.30
N PRO A 32 1.79 -77.90 8.82
CA PRO A 32 1.57 -78.24 10.22
C PRO A 32 2.81 -77.96 11.07
N GLY A 33 2.71 -77.08 12.06
CA GLY A 33 3.74 -76.93 13.09
C GLY A 33 3.64 -75.65 13.91
N GLY A 34 3.29 -75.78 15.20
CA GLY A 34 3.46 -74.74 16.22
C GLY A 34 2.16 -74.11 16.71
N LEU A 35 1.90 -74.18 18.02
CA LEU A 35 0.91 -73.32 18.68
C LEU A 35 1.22 -71.86 18.35
N SER A 36 0.32 -71.17 17.64
CA SER A 36 0.45 -69.73 17.38
C SER A 36 0.29 -68.97 18.68
N THR A 37 1.39 -68.57 19.31
CA THR A 37 1.40 -67.66 20.44
C THR A 37 0.81 -66.33 19.98
N LEU A 38 -0.20 -65.81 20.69
CA LEU A 38 -0.66 -64.44 20.48
C LEU A 38 0.56 -63.51 20.59
N PRO A 39 0.71 -62.50 19.71
CA PRO A 39 1.88 -61.64 19.77
C PRO A 39 1.92 -60.91 21.11
N ASP A 40 3.07 -60.99 21.78
CA ASP A 40 3.28 -60.43 23.11
C ASP A 40 3.63 -58.94 23.05
N PHE A 41 3.91 -58.37 24.22
CA PHE A 41 4.27 -56.95 24.33
C PHE A 41 5.48 -56.60 23.45
N ASP A 42 6.53 -57.43 23.46
CA ASP A 42 7.78 -57.12 22.76
C ASP A 42 7.56 -57.09 21.25
N TYR A 43 6.77 -58.03 20.71
CA TYR A 43 6.36 -57.99 19.30
C TYR A 43 5.69 -56.66 18.91
N TRP A 44 4.68 -56.23 19.67
CA TRP A 44 3.94 -55.02 19.33
C TRP A 44 4.77 -53.74 19.56
N ALA A 45 5.61 -53.72 20.59
CA ALA A 45 6.50 -52.60 20.89
C ALA A 45 7.58 -52.44 19.80
N ASP A 46 8.19 -53.53 19.35
CA ASP A 46 9.17 -53.52 18.26
C ASP A 46 8.53 -53.16 16.93
N ARG A 47 7.31 -53.65 16.68
CA ARG A 47 6.54 -53.26 15.50
C ARG A 47 6.19 -51.77 15.50
N CYS A 48 5.72 -51.23 16.62
CA CYS A 48 5.49 -49.79 16.80
C CYS A 48 6.76 -48.99 16.49
N ARG A 49 7.91 -49.38 17.07
CA ARG A 49 9.20 -48.71 16.87
C ARG A 49 9.67 -48.78 15.42
N THR A 50 9.61 -49.95 14.80
CA THR A 50 10.05 -50.17 13.41
C THR A 50 9.21 -49.35 12.44
N LEU A 51 7.89 -49.35 12.61
CA LEU A 51 6.98 -48.56 11.77
C LEU A 51 7.19 -47.05 11.97
N ALA A 52 7.42 -46.60 13.21
CA ALA A 52 7.72 -45.20 13.51
C ALA A 52 9.07 -44.74 12.92
N GLN A 53 10.08 -45.61 12.93
CA GLN A 53 11.39 -45.36 12.30
C GLN A 53 11.28 -45.34 10.76
N ALA A 54 10.43 -46.19 10.19
CA ALA A 54 10.13 -46.23 8.76
C ALA A 54 9.17 -45.13 8.28
N ASP A 55 8.77 -44.20 9.17
CA ASP A 55 7.79 -43.13 8.91
C ASP A 55 6.41 -43.63 8.43
N GLN A 56 6.09 -44.90 8.72
CA GLN A 56 4.79 -45.52 8.45
C GLN A 56 3.82 -45.24 9.61
N LEU A 57 3.60 -43.96 9.89
CA LEU A 57 3.01 -43.49 11.14
C LEU A 57 1.57 -43.96 11.35
N GLU A 58 0.74 -43.99 10.30
CA GLU A 58 -0.64 -44.49 10.41
C GLU A 58 -0.70 -45.97 10.80
N GLN A 59 0.25 -46.77 10.32
CA GLN A 59 0.35 -48.19 10.66
C GLN A 59 0.99 -48.39 12.04
N ALA A 60 1.84 -47.46 12.47
CA ALA A 60 2.47 -47.50 13.80
C ALA A 60 1.45 -47.35 14.92
N ILE A 61 0.43 -46.48 14.77
CA ILE A 61 -0.60 -46.22 15.77
C ILE A 61 -1.22 -47.50 16.38
N PRO A 62 -1.86 -48.39 15.59
CA PRO A 62 -2.49 -49.58 16.16
C PRO A 62 -1.46 -50.50 16.82
N ALA A 63 -0.23 -50.59 16.30
CA ALA A 63 0.82 -51.39 16.94
C ALA A 63 1.22 -50.81 18.31
N CYS A 64 1.37 -49.49 18.41
CA CYS A 64 1.66 -48.82 19.67
C CYS A 64 0.50 -48.97 20.67
N GLU A 65 -0.74 -48.83 20.22
CA GLU A 65 -1.94 -48.99 21.06
C GLU A 65 -2.07 -50.43 21.60
N GLN A 66 -1.80 -51.44 20.78
CA GLN A 66 -1.78 -52.83 21.24
C GLN A 66 -0.67 -53.07 22.28
N ALA A 67 0.54 -52.56 22.05
CA ALA A 67 1.63 -52.66 23.02
C ALA A 67 1.30 -51.95 24.34
N ILE A 68 0.72 -50.75 24.29
CA ILE A 68 0.29 -49.98 25.46
C ILE A 68 -0.83 -50.70 26.23
N ALA A 69 -1.77 -51.33 25.52
CA ALA A 69 -2.84 -52.11 26.13
C ALA A 69 -2.28 -53.32 26.91
N LEU A 70 -1.21 -53.95 26.41
CA LEU A 70 -0.54 -55.07 27.08
C LEU A 70 0.33 -54.63 28.27
N ARG A 71 0.96 -53.45 28.20
CA ARG A 71 1.79 -52.89 29.28
C ARG A 71 1.66 -51.37 29.35
N SER A 72 0.63 -50.91 30.06
CA SER A 72 0.30 -49.48 30.15
C SER A 72 1.29 -48.64 30.98
N GLY A 73 2.18 -49.29 31.74
CA GLY A 73 3.22 -48.63 32.55
C GLY A 73 4.53 -48.32 31.81
N ASP A 74 4.66 -48.72 30.54
CA ASP A 74 5.88 -48.47 29.77
C ASP A 74 5.96 -47.01 29.28
N LYS A 75 6.74 -46.20 30.00
CA LYS A 75 6.92 -44.78 29.71
C LYS A 75 7.59 -44.51 28.35
N THR A 76 8.55 -45.35 27.95
CA THR A 76 9.29 -45.19 26.69
C THR A 76 8.34 -45.38 25.51
N LEU A 77 7.43 -46.36 25.63
CA LEU A 77 6.40 -46.60 24.63
C LEU A 77 5.39 -45.45 24.54
N TRP A 78 4.96 -44.88 25.67
CA TRP A 78 4.11 -43.69 25.67
C TRP A 78 4.78 -42.47 25.02
N ILE A 79 6.09 -42.28 25.23
CA ILE A 79 6.86 -41.21 24.58
C ILE A 79 6.96 -41.45 23.07
N LEU A 80 7.27 -42.68 22.65
CA LEU A 80 7.30 -43.06 21.23
C LEU A 80 5.93 -42.85 20.56
N TYR A 81 4.86 -43.27 21.22
CA TYR A 81 3.49 -43.06 20.73
C TYR A 81 3.15 -41.56 20.63
N ALA A 82 3.58 -40.74 21.61
CA ALA A 82 3.43 -39.29 21.54
C ALA A 82 4.19 -38.68 20.35
N ASP A 83 5.39 -39.18 20.01
CA ASP A 83 6.13 -38.73 18.82
C ASP A 83 5.42 -39.11 17.51
N VAL A 84 4.93 -40.34 17.40
CA VAL A 84 4.14 -40.81 16.24
C VAL A 84 2.92 -39.92 16.02
N LEU A 85 2.16 -39.67 17.08
CA LEU A 85 0.98 -38.79 17.03
C LEU A 85 1.35 -37.35 16.66
N TYR A 86 2.47 -36.84 17.19
CA TYR A 86 2.94 -35.49 16.87
C TYR A 86 3.30 -35.36 15.40
N ARG A 87 4.05 -36.32 14.84
CA ARG A 87 4.47 -36.33 13.43
C ARG A 87 3.28 -36.47 12.46
N LEU A 88 2.19 -37.11 12.90
CA LEU A 88 0.91 -37.16 12.17
C LEU A 88 0.04 -35.90 12.30
N GLY A 89 0.45 -34.92 13.09
CA GLY A 89 -0.37 -33.72 13.35
C GLY A 89 -1.50 -33.91 14.36
N ARG A 90 -1.58 -35.06 15.03
CA ARG A 90 -2.55 -35.35 16.11
C ARG A 90 -2.06 -34.77 17.44
N TYR A 91 -1.82 -33.46 17.46
CA TYR A 91 -1.09 -32.78 18.54
C TYR A 91 -1.79 -32.86 19.92
N GLY A 92 -3.13 -32.80 19.97
CA GLY A 92 -3.87 -32.93 21.22
C GLY A 92 -3.67 -34.31 21.87
N GLU A 93 -3.68 -35.35 21.05
CA GLU A 93 -3.46 -36.73 21.49
C GLU A 93 -2.00 -36.97 21.84
N ALA A 94 -1.07 -36.39 21.09
CA ALA A 94 0.35 -36.41 21.41
C ALA A 94 0.62 -35.79 22.80
N ALA A 95 -0.01 -34.66 23.12
CA ALA A 95 0.10 -34.03 24.44
C ALA A 95 -0.49 -34.93 25.56
N ALA A 96 -1.58 -35.65 25.28
CA ALA A 96 -2.19 -36.58 26.21
C ALA A 96 -1.32 -37.84 26.42
N ALA A 97 -0.76 -38.42 25.37
CA ALA A 97 0.17 -39.55 25.42
C ALA A 97 1.44 -39.21 26.21
N ALA A 98 2.03 -38.03 25.95
CA ALA A 98 3.16 -37.54 26.73
C ALA A 98 2.80 -37.31 28.21
N LYS A 99 1.59 -36.82 28.50
CA LYS A 99 1.06 -36.73 29.87
C LYS A 99 0.91 -38.12 30.53
N SER A 100 0.55 -39.16 29.78
CA SER A 100 0.48 -40.53 30.28
C SER A 100 1.85 -41.06 30.69
N ALA A 101 2.91 -40.80 29.89
CA ALA A 101 4.28 -41.14 30.28
C ALA A 101 4.67 -40.49 31.63
N LEU A 102 4.31 -39.21 31.81
CA LEU A 102 4.59 -38.44 33.03
C LEU A 102 3.83 -38.92 34.28
N ARG A 103 2.84 -39.81 34.15
CA ARG A 103 2.20 -40.44 35.33
C ARG A 103 3.12 -41.47 35.99
N TYR A 104 4.03 -42.05 35.21
CA TYR A 104 4.94 -43.10 35.66
C TYR A 104 6.36 -42.56 35.91
N ASP A 105 6.70 -41.42 35.32
CA ASP A 105 7.98 -40.73 35.48
C ASP A 105 7.77 -39.22 35.25
N ASP A 106 7.36 -38.51 36.30
CA ASP A 106 7.05 -37.07 36.25
C ASP A 106 8.29 -36.18 36.08
N ARG A 107 9.48 -36.78 36.22
CA ARG A 107 10.79 -36.17 36.10
C ARG A 107 11.49 -36.48 34.77
N ASN A 108 10.76 -36.93 33.75
CA ASN A 108 11.31 -37.29 32.46
C ASN A 108 11.38 -36.09 31.48
N SER A 109 12.58 -35.59 31.18
CA SER A 109 12.76 -34.43 30.28
C SER A 109 12.29 -34.70 28.84
N GLU A 110 12.41 -35.91 28.32
CA GLU A 110 11.92 -36.27 26.97
C GLU A 110 10.39 -36.20 26.88
N ALA A 111 9.68 -36.74 27.87
CA ALA A 111 8.21 -36.68 27.95
C ALA A 111 7.71 -35.25 28.16
N LEU A 112 8.35 -34.47 29.04
CA LEU A 112 8.02 -33.06 29.27
C LEU A 112 8.24 -32.22 28.00
N THR A 113 9.33 -32.43 27.28
CA THR A 113 9.62 -31.74 26.01
C THR A 113 8.63 -32.14 24.91
N SER A 114 8.29 -33.44 24.82
CA SER A 114 7.27 -33.95 23.90
C SER A 114 5.92 -33.30 24.16
N ARG A 115 5.52 -33.19 25.43
CA ARG A 115 4.30 -32.49 25.84
C ARG A 115 4.37 -31.00 25.51
N CYS A 116 5.49 -30.34 25.77
CA CYS A 116 5.67 -28.91 25.48
C CYS A 116 5.46 -28.60 23.99
N ARG A 117 6.13 -29.32 23.07
CA ARG A 117 5.98 -29.08 21.62
C ARG A 117 4.55 -29.34 21.15
N ALA A 118 3.88 -30.35 21.70
CA ALA A 118 2.50 -30.71 21.34
C ALA A 118 1.49 -29.65 21.82
N LEU A 119 1.64 -29.16 23.06
CA LEU A 119 0.83 -28.07 23.61
C LEU A 119 1.01 -26.76 22.84
N LEU A 120 2.24 -26.45 22.43
CA LEU A 120 2.52 -25.29 21.58
C LEU A 120 1.80 -25.38 20.22
N ALA A 121 1.77 -26.57 19.62
CA ALA A 121 1.12 -26.80 18.33
C ALA A 121 -0.41 -26.64 18.37
N ILE A 122 -1.04 -26.82 19.55
CA ILE A 122 -2.47 -26.58 19.78
C ILE A 122 -2.75 -25.23 20.47
N HIS A 123 -1.79 -24.31 20.46
CA HIS A 123 -1.93 -22.95 21.01
C HIS A 123 -2.19 -22.86 22.52
N GLN A 124 -1.89 -23.91 23.29
CA GLN A 124 -1.95 -23.88 24.76
C GLN A 124 -0.64 -23.34 25.33
N TYR A 125 -0.37 -22.05 25.09
CA TYR A 125 0.94 -21.44 25.30
C TYR A 125 1.43 -21.50 26.75
N GLU A 126 0.60 -21.14 27.73
CA GLU A 126 1.03 -21.16 29.15
C GLU A 126 1.34 -22.58 29.64
N ALA A 127 0.53 -23.57 29.24
CA ALA A 127 0.80 -24.96 29.56
C ALA A 127 2.08 -25.48 28.87
N ALA A 128 2.34 -25.04 27.64
CA ALA A 128 3.58 -25.34 26.94
C ALA A 128 4.79 -24.72 27.64
N ILE A 129 4.70 -23.44 28.07
CA ILE A 129 5.75 -22.74 28.81
C ILE A 129 6.08 -23.52 30.10
N ALA A 130 5.06 -23.91 30.87
CA ALA A 130 5.24 -24.68 32.09
C ALA A 130 5.90 -26.04 31.84
N ALA A 131 5.43 -26.80 30.83
CA ALA A 131 6.00 -28.10 30.50
C ALA A 131 7.46 -28.00 30.03
N CYS A 132 7.79 -26.99 29.21
CA CYS A 132 9.18 -26.76 28.78
C CYS A 132 10.08 -26.32 29.95
N ALA A 133 9.59 -25.42 30.82
CA ALA A 133 10.34 -24.98 32.00
C ALA A 133 10.68 -26.17 32.92
N GLN A 134 9.68 -27.02 33.18
CA GLN A 134 9.87 -28.23 33.99
C GLN A 134 10.86 -29.20 33.33
N ALA A 135 10.82 -29.38 32.00
CA ALA A 135 11.77 -30.24 31.29
C ALA A 135 13.23 -29.80 31.49
N LEU A 136 13.44 -28.49 31.53
CA LEU A 136 14.74 -27.85 31.68
C LEU A 136 15.22 -27.82 33.14
N GLU A 137 14.30 -27.75 34.10
CA GLU A 137 14.60 -27.79 35.54
C GLU A 137 15.03 -29.18 35.99
N VAL A 138 14.30 -30.22 35.56
CA VAL A 138 14.55 -31.59 36.01
C VAL A 138 15.80 -32.19 35.36
N ASN A 139 16.12 -31.78 34.12
CA ASN A 139 17.35 -32.07 33.37
C ASN A 139 17.88 -33.53 33.47
N GLU A 140 16.97 -34.50 33.48
CA GLU A 140 17.24 -35.93 33.57
C GLU A 140 16.51 -36.64 32.40
N ASN A 141 17.15 -37.62 31.76
CA ASN A 141 16.52 -38.49 30.75
C ASN A 141 15.97 -37.79 29.49
N TRP A 142 16.88 -37.26 28.66
CA TRP A 142 16.54 -36.57 27.39
C TRP A 142 16.19 -37.50 26.22
N GLY A 143 16.57 -38.78 26.30
CA GLY A 143 16.29 -39.78 25.26
C GLY A 143 16.69 -39.32 23.86
N THR A 144 15.72 -39.22 22.95
CA THR A 144 15.92 -38.77 21.56
C THR A 144 15.79 -37.26 21.37
N LEU A 145 15.30 -36.54 22.39
CA LEU A 145 15.16 -35.08 22.38
C LEU A 145 16.34 -34.40 23.07
N THR A 146 16.35 -33.06 23.07
CA THR A 146 17.49 -32.29 23.60
C THR A 146 17.02 -31.05 24.37
N PRO A 147 17.83 -30.55 25.34
CA PRO A 147 17.55 -29.29 26.02
C PRO A 147 17.40 -28.12 25.05
N LYS A 148 18.18 -28.14 23.96
CA LYS A 148 18.10 -27.19 22.83
C LYS A 148 16.68 -27.07 22.28
N LEU A 149 16.02 -28.19 22.02
CA LEU A 149 14.65 -28.18 21.53
C LEU A 149 13.68 -27.62 22.57
N ALA A 150 13.83 -27.96 23.85
CA ALA A 150 13.00 -27.45 24.93
C ALA A 150 13.12 -25.91 25.06
N TRP A 151 14.35 -25.39 25.10
CA TRP A 151 14.62 -23.94 25.09
C TRP A 151 13.99 -23.24 23.88
N PHE A 152 14.18 -23.79 22.67
CA PHE A 152 13.58 -23.23 21.47
C PHE A 152 12.05 -23.18 21.54
N LYS A 153 11.39 -24.28 21.93
CA LYS A 153 9.92 -24.35 22.03
C LYS A 153 9.38 -23.44 23.14
N GLN A 154 10.11 -23.30 24.25
CA GLN A 154 9.78 -22.35 25.31
C GLN A 154 9.84 -20.91 24.79
N GLY A 155 10.91 -20.56 24.06
CA GLY A 155 11.08 -19.24 23.46
C GLY A 155 9.93 -18.87 22.52
N LEU A 156 9.53 -19.81 21.66
CA LEU A 156 8.37 -19.65 20.78
C LEU A 156 7.08 -19.37 21.57
N ALA A 157 6.81 -20.17 22.60
CA ALA A 157 5.62 -20.02 23.42
C ALA A 157 5.59 -18.67 24.17
N LEU A 158 6.74 -18.25 24.73
CA LEU A 158 6.89 -16.98 25.43
C LEU A 158 6.64 -15.77 24.53
N VAL A 159 7.20 -15.76 23.31
CA VAL A 159 6.96 -14.68 22.34
C VAL A 159 5.48 -14.60 21.95
N ARG A 160 4.79 -15.75 21.80
CA ARG A 160 3.36 -15.78 21.44
C ARG A 160 2.45 -15.19 22.50
N VAL A 161 2.84 -15.21 23.77
CA VAL A 161 2.10 -14.58 24.88
C VAL A 161 2.58 -13.16 25.21
N GLY A 162 3.37 -12.54 24.32
CA GLY A 162 3.88 -11.18 24.50
C GLY A 162 5.06 -11.06 25.47
N ARG A 163 5.66 -12.17 25.92
CA ARG A 163 6.84 -12.18 26.80
C ARG A 163 8.13 -12.27 25.96
N ALA A 164 8.29 -11.37 24.99
CA ALA A 164 9.38 -11.43 24.01
C ALA A 164 10.78 -11.43 24.64
N ALA A 165 11.02 -10.63 25.69
CA ALA A 165 12.31 -10.59 26.37
C ALA A 165 12.69 -11.94 27.04
N ALA A 166 11.72 -12.62 27.66
CA ALA A 166 11.94 -13.96 28.20
C ALA A 166 12.14 -14.99 27.08
N GLY A 167 11.42 -14.83 25.97
CA GLY A 167 11.59 -15.68 24.80
C GLY A 167 12.98 -15.57 24.17
N ILE A 168 13.53 -14.35 24.09
CA ILE A 168 14.90 -14.11 23.61
C ILE A 168 15.91 -14.81 24.51
N LYS A 169 15.77 -14.71 25.84
CA LYS A 169 16.65 -15.44 26.78
C LYS A 169 16.60 -16.95 26.53
N ALA A 170 15.41 -17.51 26.30
CA ALA A 170 15.29 -18.94 25.96
C ALA A 170 15.96 -19.28 24.62
N TYR A 171 15.86 -18.41 23.61
CA TYR A 171 16.60 -18.58 22.35
C TYR A 171 18.12 -18.49 22.55
N ASP A 172 18.61 -17.59 23.40
CA ASP A 172 20.03 -17.46 23.73
C ASP A 172 20.55 -18.78 24.33
N GLU A 173 19.83 -19.38 25.29
CA GLU A 173 20.20 -20.69 25.86
C GLU A 173 20.20 -21.81 24.82
N SER A 174 19.23 -21.81 23.88
CA SER A 174 19.22 -22.75 22.76
C SER A 174 20.44 -22.57 21.83
N LEU A 175 20.82 -21.33 21.55
CA LEU A 175 21.93 -20.99 20.66
C LEU A 175 23.31 -21.24 21.28
N LYS A 176 23.44 -21.18 22.62
CA LYS A 176 24.66 -21.62 23.32
C LYS A 176 24.95 -23.10 23.09
N LEU A 177 23.91 -23.93 22.97
CA LEU A 177 24.05 -25.37 22.75
C LEU A 177 24.34 -25.69 21.27
N ASP A 178 23.80 -24.91 20.34
CA ASP A 178 24.08 -25.03 18.90
C ASP A 178 23.89 -23.67 18.22
N PRO A 179 25.01 -22.98 17.90
CA PRO A 179 24.96 -21.67 17.26
C PRO A 179 24.49 -21.71 15.79
N ARG A 180 24.41 -22.90 15.17
CA ARG A 180 24.12 -23.04 13.73
C ARG A 180 22.64 -23.23 13.41
N GLN A 181 21.76 -22.73 14.28
CA GLN A 181 20.31 -22.85 14.16
C GLN A 181 19.69 -21.62 13.49
N SER A 182 19.70 -21.55 12.15
CA SER A 182 19.10 -20.43 11.40
C SER A 182 17.63 -20.21 11.75
N GLY A 183 16.87 -21.27 12.05
CA GLY A 183 15.49 -21.17 12.50
C GLY A 183 15.34 -20.43 13.85
N VAL A 184 16.23 -20.68 14.81
CA VAL A 184 16.21 -20.02 16.13
C VAL A 184 16.64 -18.56 16.00
N LEU A 185 17.72 -18.28 15.25
CA LEU A 185 18.17 -16.91 14.96
C LEU A 185 17.08 -16.08 14.27
N THR A 186 16.35 -16.66 13.31
CA THR A 186 15.23 -15.99 12.64
C THR A 186 14.10 -15.65 13.61
N HIS A 187 13.75 -16.57 14.52
CA HIS A 187 12.72 -16.31 15.52
C HIS A 187 13.16 -15.30 16.58
N ARG A 188 14.44 -15.28 16.94
CA ARG A 188 15.03 -14.28 17.84
C ARG A 188 15.06 -12.90 17.18
N CYS A 189 15.46 -12.81 15.91
CA CYS A 189 15.34 -11.60 15.08
C CYS A 189 13.90 -11.05 15.08
N GLN A 190 12.90 -11.90 14.87
CA GLN A 190 11.48 -11.50 14.91
C GLN A 190 11.02 -11.04 16.31
N ALA A 191 11.53 -11.65 17.38
CA ALA A 191 11.23 -11.21 18.75
C ALA A 191 11.88 -9.86 19.07
N LEU A 192 13.10 -9.62 18.58
CA LEU A 192 13.81 -8.35 18.73
C LEU A 192 13.10 -7.19 18.00
N LEU A 193 12.42 -7.47 16.88
CA LEU A 193 11.53 -6.51 16.22
C LEU A 193 10.37 -6.07 17.12
N GLN A 194 9.76 -6.99 17.88
CA GLN A 194 8.66 -6.65 18.81
C GLN A 194 9.12 -5.78 19.97
N LEU A 195 10.40 -5.84 20.33
CA LEU A 195 11.02 -5.00 21.35
C LEU A 195 11.65 -3.72 20.79
N GLU A 196 11.46 -3.44 19.50
CA GLU A 196 12.02 -2.27 18.79
C GLU A 196 13.56 -2.20 18.84
N THR A 197 14.22 -3.34 19.05
CA THR A 197 15.69 -3.48 19.07
C THR A 197 16.23 -3.83 17.68
N PHE A 198 16.06 -2.90 16.73
CA PHE A 198 16.20 -3.18 15.30
C PHE A 198 17.62 -3.58 14.85
N GLU A 199 18.68 -2.97 15.38
CA GLU A 199 20.07 -3.32 14.98
C GLU A 199 20.44 -4.74 15.41
N ALA A 200 20.05 -5.14 16.63
CA ALA A 200 20.25 -6.51 17.10
C ALA A 200 19.44 -7.51 16.25
N ALA A 201 18.21 -7.15 15.87
CA ALA A 201 17.39 -7.97 14.98
C ALA A 201 18.09 -8.17 13.62
N ILE A 202 18.64 -7.11 13.03
CA ILE A 202 19.39 -7.19 11.77
C ILE A 202 20.60 -8.12 11.91
N GLY A 203 21.35 -8.02 13.01
CA GLY A 203 22.48 -8.91 13.30
C GLY A 203 22.08 -10.38 13.31
N ASP A 204 21.02 -10.72 14.04
CA ASP A 204 20.50 -12.08 14.12
C ASP A 204 20.00 -12.62 12.79
N CYS A 205 19.26 -11.80 12.03
CA CYS A 205 18.77 -12.17 10.72
C CYS A 205 19.92 -12.41 9.73
N ARG A 206 20.97 -11.57 9.74
CA ARG A 206 22.18 -11.78 8.91
C ARG A 206 22.90 -13.05 9.32
N GLN A 207 23.11 -13.27 10.62
CA GLN A 207 23.75 -14.49 11.11
C GLN A 207 22.96 -15.75 10.69
N ALA A 208 21.61 -15.70 10.71
CA ALA A 208 20.78 -16.80 10.24
C ALA A 208 21.03 -17.13 8.76
N LEU A 209 21.21 -16.09 7.93
CA LEU A 209 21.48 -16.20 6.49
C LEU A 209 22.91 -16.63 6.19
N ASP A 210 23.89 -16.23 7.01
CA ASP A 210 25.30 -16.60 6.85
C ASP A 210 25.57 -18.06 7.24
N VAL A 211 24.95 -18.53 8.32
CA VAL A 211 25.05 -19.92 8.79
C VAL A 211 24.37 -20.89 7.81
N ASP A 212 23.21 -20.46 7.29
CA ASP A 212 22.34 -21.18 6.34
C ASP A 212 22.17 -22.67 6.65
N ALA A 213 21.89 -23.00 7.93
CA ALA A 213 21.77 -24.37 8.39
C ALA A 213 20.63 -24.52 9.40
N GLN A 214 20.04 -25.72 9.44
CA GLN A 214 19.02 -26.08 10.44
C GLN A 214 17.85 -25.06 10.53
N TRP A 215 17.27 -24.73 9.38
CA TRP A 215 16.11 -23.82 9.30
C TRP A 215 14.87 -24.34 10.03
N GLY A 216 14.74 -25.65 10.24
CA GLY A 216 13.57 -26.26 10.84
C GLY A 216 12.31 -25.95 10.03
N GLY A 217 11.31 -25.33 10.66
CA GLY A 217 10.09 -24.87 9.98
C GLY A 217 10.19 -23.48 9.33
N GLN A 218 11.35 -22.83 9.39
CA GLN A 218 11.63 -21.56 8.72
C GLN A 218 12.32 -21.79 7.37
N SER A 219 12.59 -20.70 6.66
CA SER A 219 13.47 -20.70 5.49
C SER A 219 14.14 -19.32 5.35
N PRO A 220 15.17 -19.18 4.47
CA PRO A 220 15.88 -17.92 4.28
C PRO A 220 14.96 -16.72 4.00
N LYS A 221 13.81 -16.94 3.34
CA LYS A 221 12.84 -15.87 3.05
C LYS A 221 12.29 -15.22 4.33
N SER A 222 12.10 -15.98 5.41
CA SER A 222 11.61 -15.46 6.68
C SER A 222 12.62 -14.52 7.36
N ALA A 223 13.91 -14.84 7.25
CA ALA A 223 15.00 -13.99 7.75
C ALA A 223 15.10 -12.70 6.93
N TRP A 224 15.10 -12.80 5.59
CA TRP A 224 15.08 -11.63 4.70
C TRP A 224 13.88 -10.72 4.96
N ASN A 225 12.68 -11.28 5.15
CA ASN A 225 11.46 -10.53 5.49
C ASN A 225 11.56 -9.77 6.81
N ALA A 226 12.10 -10.42 7.84
CA ALA A 226 12.28 -9.81 9.16
C ALA A 226 13.37 -8.72 9.11
N GLN A 227 14.47 -8.98 8.42
CA GLN A 227 15.54 -8.00 8.19
C GLN A 227 15.03 -6.76 7.45
N GLY A 228 14.28 -6.92 6.36
CA GLY A 228 13.70 -5.80 5.62
C GLY A 228 12.77 -4.96 6.50
N SER A 229 12.00 -5.62 7.38
CA SER A 229 11.12 -4.91 8.33
C SER A 229 11.92 -4.13 9.37
N ALA A 230 13.04 -4.67 9.88
CA ALA A 230 13.93 -3.96 10.81
C ALA A 230 14.56 -2.72 10.17
N LEU A 231 15.08 -2.88 8.94
CA LEU A 231 15.71 -1.81 8.17
C LEU A 231 14.72 -0.69 7.84
N GLN A 232 13.47 -1.05 7.52
CA GLN A 232 12.40 -0.08 7.31
C GLN A 232 12.15 0.78 8.55
N MET A 233 12.09 0.17 9.74
CA MET A 233 11.88 0.92 11.00
C MET A 233 13.05 1.88 11.30
N LEU A 234 14.27 1.52 10.90
CA LEU A 234 15.47 2.37 11.00
C LEU A 234 15.61 3.40 9.87
N LYS A 235 14.63 3.51 8.96
CA LYS A 235 14.69 4.39 7.77
C LYS A 235 15.87 4.11 6.84
N ARG A 236 16.41 2.89 6.87
CA ARG A 236 17.43 2.39 5.92
C ARG A 236 16.73 1.79 4.69
N LEU A 237 16.00 2.66 3.97
CA LEU A 237 14.99 2.26 2.99
C LEU A 237 15.52 1.43 1.82
N GLU A 238 16.67 1.81 1.23
CA GLU A 238 17.27 1.05 0.13
C GLU A 238 17.73 -0.36 0.56
N GLU A 239 18.31 -0.49 1.76
CA GLU A 239 18.66 -1.81 2.31
C GLU A 239 17.41 -2.65 2.61
N ALA A 240 16.31 -2.02 3.03
CA ALA A 240 15.05 -2.70 3.24
C ALA A 240 14.46 -3.24 1.93
N VAL A 241 14.49 -2.43 0.86
CA VAL A 241 14.10 -2.86 -0.50
C VAL A 241 14.93 -4.06 -0.95
N PHE A 242 16.26 -4.01 -0.77
CA PHE A 242 17.14 -5.12 -1.10
C PHE A 242 16.78 -6.41 -0.33
N ALA A 243 16.54 -6.32 0.98
CA ALA A 243 16.15 -7.47 1.78
C ALA A 243 14.81 -8.07 1.31
N TYR A 244 13.83 -7.23 0.97
CA TYR A 244 12.57 -7.72 0.40
C TYR A 244 12.75 -8.35 -0.98
N ASP A 245 13.61 -7.81 -1.84
CA ASP A 245 13.95 -8.43 -3.13
C ASP A 245 14.54 -9.83 -2.94
N GLN A 246 15.45 -10.02 -1.99
CA GLN A 246 16.02 -11.35 -1.72
C GLN A 246 14.94 -12.34 -1.26
N SER A 247 14.00 -11.90 -0.43
CA SER A 247 12.86 -12.74 -0.04
C SER A 247 11.95 -13.09 -1.23
N LEU A 248 11.61 -12.10 -2.06
CA LEU A 248 10.71 -12.27 -3.20
C LEU A 248 11.32 -13.14 -4.31
N ARG A 249 12.66 -13.17 -4.44
CA ARG A 249 13.36 -14.12 -5.33
C ARG A 249 13.17 -15.57 -4.90
N LEU A 250 13.08 -15.83 -3.60
CA LEU A 250 12.85 -17.18 -3.06
C LEU A 250 11.39 -17.61 -3.18
N ASP A 251 10.47 -16.65 -3.04
CA ASP A 251 9.03 -16.88 -3.17
C ASP A 251 8.32 -15.60 -3.59
N ALA A 252 7.91 -15.53 -4.85
CA ALA A 252 7.24 -14.35 -5.40
C ALA A 252 5.78 -14.23 -4.94
N LYS A 253 5.17 -15.28 -4.37
CA LYS A 253 3.75 -15.30 -3.94
C LYS A 253 3.58 -14.76 -2.52
N GLN A 254 4.15 -13.59 -2.27
CA GLN A 254 4.13 -12.91 -0.96
C GLN A 254 3.50 -11.52 -1.08
N PRO A 255 2.16 -11.40 -1.12
CA PRO A 255 1.48 -10.13 -1.40
C PRO A 255 1.79 -9.05 -0.35
N ILE A 256 1.92 -9.43 0.93
CA ILE A 256 2.27 -8.51 2.01
C ILE A 256 3.67 -7.91 1.81
N ILE A 257 4.63 -8.71 1.33
CA ILE A 257 6.01 -8.26 1.12
C ILE A 257 6.09 -7.33 -0.09
N TRP A 258 5.41 -7.67 -1.19
CA TRP A 258 5.25 -6.77 -2.33
C TRP A 258 4.62 -5.43 -1.94
N ALA A 259 3.57 -5.42 -1.11
CA ALA A 259 2.97 -4.16 -0.65
C ALA A 259 3.89 -3.36 0.28
N LYS A 260 4.61 -4.01 1.20
CA LYS A 260 5.62 -3.34 2.04
C LYS A 260 6.71 -2.68 1.20
N GLN A 261 7.24 -3.42 0.22
CA GLN A 261 8.23 -2.89 -0.72
C GLN A 261 7.66 -1.71 -1.52
N GLY A 262 6.43 -1.83 -2.05
CA GLY A 262 5.76 -0.75 -2.77
C GLY A 262 5.60 0.51 -1.95
N LEU A 263 5.28 0.40 -0.65
CA LEU A 263 5.19 1.56 0.24
C LEU A 263 6.55 2.24 0.45
N ILE A 264 7.63 1.47 0.60
CA ILE A 264 8.99 2.02 0.72
C ILE A 264 9.43 2.70 -0.57
N LEU A 265 9.15 2.09 -1.73
CA LEU A 265 9.49 2.66 -3.03
C LEU A 265 8.80 4.02 -3.25
N ARG A 266 7.57 4.21 -2.74
CA ARG A 266 6.91 5.52 -2.73
C ARG A 266 7.61 6.53 -1.84
N GLU A 267 8.11 6.11 -0.67
CA GLU A 267 8.88 6.99 0.23
C GLU A 267 10.24 7.40 -0.39
N LEU A 268 10.74 6.61 -1.35
CA LEU A 268 11.95 6.90 -2.14
C LEU A 268 11.65 7.65 -3.45
N ASP A 269 10.43 8.16 -3.65
CA ASP A 269 9.99 8.81 -4.90
C ASP A 269 10.12 7.93 -6.17
N ARG A 270 10.12 6.60 -6.00
CA ARG A 270 10.19 5.60 -7.09
C ARG A 270 8.79 5.07 -7.43
N ASP A 271 7.89 5.98 -7.77
CA ASP A 271 6.45 5.67 -7.95
C ASP A 271 6.17 4.62 -9.04
N ALA A 272 6.97 4.58 -10.11
CA ALA A 272 6.82 3.58 -11.17
C ALA A 272 7.11 2.16 -10.66
N ASP A 273 8.21 2.00 -9.91
CA ASP A 273 8.59 0.72 -9.30
C ASP A 273 7.57 0.32 -8.23
N ALA A 274 7.08 1.28 -7.45
CA ALA A 274 6.04 1.05 -6.46
C ALA A 274 4.75 0.51 -7.10
N LEU A 275 4.34 1.06 -8.25
CA LEU A 275 3.18 0.59 -9.00
C LEU A 275 3.36 -0.86 -9.46
N VAL A 276 4.56 -1.24 -9.90
CA VAL A 276 4.89 -2.62 -10.24
C VAL A 276 4.75 -3.52 -9.01
N ALA A 277 5.31 -3.13 -7.87
CA ALA A 277 5.23 -3.90 -6.63
C ALA A 277 3.77 -4.12 -6.18
N PHE A 278 2.93 -3.08 -6.16
CA PHE A 278 1.50 -3.25 -5.84
C PHE A 278 0.77 -4.13 -6.85
N THR A 279 1.12 -4.04 -8.13
CA THR A 279 0.55 -4.90 -9.17
C THR A 279 0.90 -6.38 -8.92
N GLN A 280 2.15 -6.68 -8.53
CA GLN A 280 2.56 -8.04 -8.16
C GLN A 280 1.83 -8.55 -6.90
N ALA A 281 1.61 -7.67 -5.92
CA ALA A 281 0.82 -8.01 -4.74
C ALA A 281 -0.61 -8.42 -5.12
N VAL A 282 -1.27 -7.64 -5.98
CA VAL A 282 -2.63 -7.92 -6.46
C VAL A 282 -2.70 -9.17 -7.34
N GLN A 283 -1.68 -9.46 -8.15
CA GLN A 283 -1.61 -10.71 -8.92
C GLN A 283 -1.62 -11.95 -8.01
N SER A 284 -0.92 -11.88 -6.86
CA SER A 284 -0.87 -12.98 -5.89
C SER A 284 -2.12 -13.04 -5.00
N LYS A 285 -2.72 -11.88 -4.70
CA LYS A 285 -3.94 -11.75 -3.89
C LYS A 285 -4.85 -10.68 -4.49
N PRO A 286 -5.79 -11.05 -5.39
CA PRO A 286 -6.59 -10.09 -6.16
C PRO A 286 -7.50 -9.17 -5.35
N ASP A 287 -7.87 -9.56 -4.14
CA ASP A 287 -8.71 -8.79 -3.22
C ASP A 287 -7.91 -8.00 -2.18
N TYR A 288 -6.57 -7.89 -2.31
CA TYR A 288 -5.73 -7.25 -1.31
C TYR A 288 -5.93 -5.72 -1.28
N THR A 289 -6.74 -5.24 -0.34
CA THR A 289 -7.19 -3.85 -0.28
C THR A 289 -6.03 -2.85 -0.19
N LEU A 290 -5.00 -3.15 0.61
CA LEU A 290 -3.87 -2.22 0.80
C LEU A 290 -3.12 -1.97 -0.52
N ALA A 291 -2.88 -3.03 -1.30
CA ALA A 291 -2.19 -2.91 -2.58
C ALA A 291 -3.06 -2.18 -3.60
N LEU A 292 -4.36 -2.51 -3.68
CA LEU A 292 -5.30 -1.90 -4.62
C LEU A 292 -5.49 -0.39 -4.39
N VAL A 293 -5.60 0.07 -3.14
CA VAL A 293 -5.77 1.50 -2.86
C VAL A 293 -4.49 2.30 -3.18
N ASN A 294 -3.32 1.73 -2.93
CA ASN A 294 -2.05 2.35 -3.30
C ASN A 294 -1.83 2.33 -4.82
N GLN A 295 -2.20 1.25 -5.50
CA GLN A 295 -2.24 1.18 -6.96
C GLN A 295 -3.17 2.26 -7.54
N CYS A 296 -4.39 2.42 -7.03
CA CYS A 296 -5.30 3.49 -7.45
C CYS A 296 -4.68 4.88 -7.24
N THR A 297 -3.98 5.09 -6.12
CA THR A 297 -3.30 6.35 -5.82
C THR A 297 -2.25 6.72 -6.87
N LEU A 298 -1.36 5.79 -7.20
CA LEU A 298 -0.31 5.99 -8.20
C LEU A 298 -0.89 6.16 -9.61
N LEU A 299 -1.91 5.38 -9.97
CA LEU A 299 -2.58 5.50 -11.27
C LEU A 299 -3.26 6.87 -11.45
N ASN A 300 -3.85 7.44 -10.40
CA ASN A 300 -4.35 8.81 -10.42
C ASN A 300 -3.23 9.83 -10.66
N GLN A 301 -2.08 9.68 -10.00
CA GLN A 301 -0.92 10.56 -10.19
C GLN A 301 -0.38 10.50 -11.62
N PHE A 302 -0.39 9.32 -12.24
CA PHE A 302 0.01 9.13 -13.64
C PHE A 302 -1.07 9.50 -14.66
N GLY A 303 -2.24 9.99 -14.22
CA GLY A 303 -3.35 10.36 -15.10
C GLY A 303 -4.07 9.17 -15.75
N GLN A 304 -3.84 7.94 -15.28
CA GLN A 304 -4.47 6.71 -15.79
C GLN A 304 -5.82 6.46 -15.10
N TYR A 305 -6.75 7.40 -15.26
CA TYR A 305 -7.95 7.47 -14.43
C TYR A 305 -8.91 6.27 -14.58
N ASP A 306 -9.04 5.68 -15.77
CA ASP A 306 -9.86 4.46 -15.96
C ASP A 306 -9.31 3.27 -15.18
N ALA A 307 -7.98 3.09 -15.20
CA ALA A 307 -7.32 2.03 -14.46
C ALA A 307 -7.38 2.31 -12.94
N ALA A 308 -7.18 3.57 -12.55
CA ALA A 308 -7.30 4.00 -11.17
C ALA A 308 -8.71 3.70 -10.62
N LEU A 309 -9.77 4.05 -11.35
CA LEU A 309 -11.15 3.81 -10.96
C LEU A 309 -11.41 2.32 -10.70
N ARG A 310 -10.97 1.44 -11.60
CA ARG A 310 -11.09 -0.02 -11.41
C ARG A 310 -10.36 -0.52 -10.16
N ALA A 311 -9.14 -0.04 -9.92
CA ALA A 311 -8.35 -0.41 -8.74
C ALA A 311 -9.02 0.07 -7.44
N CYS A 312 -9.53 1.30 -7.43
CA CYS A 312 -10.26 1.87 -6.28
C CYS A 312 -11.55 1.09 -5.97
N GLU A 313 -12.35 0.77 -7.00
CA GLU A 313 -13.56 -0.02 -6.84
C GLU A 313 -13.27 -1.44 -6.33
N ALA A 314 -12.19 -2.06 -6.81
CA ALA A 314 -11.71 -3.33 -6.29
C ALA A 314 -11.25 -3.21 -4.84
N ALA A 315 -10.52 -2.15 -4.47
CA ALA A 315 -10.08 -1.91 -3.09
C ALA A 315 -11.26 -1.80 -2.12
N ILE A 316 -12.31 -1.07 -2.51
CA ILE A 316 -13.55 -0.86 -1.73
C ILE A 316 -14.27 -2.19 -1.45
N ARG A 317 -14.20 -3.16 -2.39
CA ARG A 317 -14.79 -4.51 -2.25
C ARG A 317 -13.80 -5.58 -1.75
N GLY A 318 -12.57 -5.20 -1.42
CA GLY A 318 -11.50 -6.15 -1.11
C GLY A 318 -11.59 -6.76 0.29
N ASP A 319 -10.48 -7.35 0.74
CA ASP A 319 -10.31 -8.06 2.00
C ASP A 319 -10.39 -7.19 3.27
N GLY A 320 -10.56 -5.87 3.11
CA GLY A 320 -10.69 -4.92 4.21
C GLY A 320 -9.37 -4.61 4.90
N SER A 321 -8.22 -5.05 4.36
CA SER A 321 -6.90 -4.74 4.91
C SER A 321 -6.50 -3.29 4.59
N TRP A 322 -7.24 -2.33 5.10
CA TRP A 322 -6.97 -0.91 4.87
C TRP A 322 -5.73 -0.44 5.62
N GLY A 323 -5.11 0.63 5.10
CA GLY A 323 -4.13 1.41 5.85
C GLY A 323 -4.80 2.28 6.94
N PRO A 324 -4.05 3.18 7.58
CA PRO A 324 -4.55 4.01 8.69
C PRO A 324 -5.79 4.85 8.36
N LEU A 325 -5.94 5.27 7.11
CA LEU A 325 -7.06 6.08 6.64
C LEU A 325 -8.34 5.27 6.36
N GLY A 326 -8.29 3.94 6.48
CA GLY A 326 -9.45 3.09 6.30
C GLY A 326 -10.09 3.16 4.90
N PRO A 327 -11.37 2.79 4.79
CA PRO A 327 -12.14 2.91 3.55
C PRO A 327 -12.25 4.34 3.01
N ALA A 328 -12.10 5.36 3.85
CA ALA A 328 -12.18 6.77 3.44
C ALA A 328 -11.14 7.12 2.37
N GLN A 329 -9.94 6.52 2.45
CA GLN A 329 -8.91 6.66 1.41
C GLN A 329 -9.38 6.10 0.06
N GLY A 330 -10.05 4.94 0.06
CA GLY A 330 -10.58 4.34 -1.16
C GLY A 330 -11.60 5.24 -1.85
N TRP A 331 -12.53 5.81 -1.09
CA TRP A 331 -13.53 6.75 -1.60
C TRP A 331 -12.93 8.07 -2.10
N ASP A 332 -11.95 8.63 -1.39
CA ASP A 332 -11.23 9.85 -1.79
C ASP A 332 -10.46 9.63 -3.11
N GLN A 333 -9.74 8.52 -3.21
CA GLN A 333 -9.03 8.18 -4.44
C GLN A 333 -9.97 7.85 -5.61
N GLN A 334 -11.14 7.26 -5.34
CA GLN A 334 -12.17 7.06 -6.36
C GLN A 334 -12.72 8.40 -6.85
N ALA A 335 -12.95 9.36 -5.95
CA ALA A 335 -13.38 10.71 -6.29
C ALA A 335 -12.37 11.40 -7.22
N ASN A 336 -11.08 11.28 -6.93
CA ASN A 336 -10.02 11.80 -7.79
C ASN A 336 -10.01 11.17 -9.19
N ALA A 337 -10.20 9.85 -9.28
CA ALA A 337 -10.29 9.15 -10.57
C ALA A 337 -11.50 9.62 -11.39
N LEU A 338 -12.68 9.70 -10.76
CA LEU A 338 -13.91 10.18 -11.40
C LEU A 338 -13.80 11.64 -11.84
N ALA A 339 -13.15 12.50 -11.05
CA ALA A 339 -12.90 13.88 -11.41
C ALA A 339 -11.98 14.00 -12.64
N GLY A 340 -10.93 13.18 -12.70
CA GLY A 340 -10.06 13.06 -13.88
C GLY A 340 -10.81 12.62 -15.14
N LEU A 341 -11.79 11.72 -14.99
CA LEU A 341 -12.71 11.29 -16.06
C LEU A 341 -13.85 12.29 -16.36
N ARG A 342 -13.87 13.47 -15.73
CA ARG A 342 -14.92 14.49 -15.87
C ARG A 342 -16.31 14.06 -15.41
N ARG A 343 -16.42 12.99 -14.62
CA ARG A 343 -17.66 12.50 -14.00
C ARG A 343 -17.88 13.19 -12.65
N LEU A 344 -18.07 14.52 -12.69
CA LEU A 344 -17.93 15.39 -11.51
C LEU A 344 -18.97 15.15 -10.41
N GLU A 345 -20.22 14.82 -10.75
CA GLU A 345 -21.26 14.54 -9.74
C GLU A 345 -21.01 13.22 -9.00
N GLU A 346 -20.53 12.19 -9.72
CA GLU A 346 -20.15 10.93 -9.09
C GLU A 346 -18.89 11.10 -8.24
N ALA A 347 -17.94 11.91 -8.71
CA ALA A 347 -16.76 12.29 -7.94
C ALA A 347 -17.16 12.98 -6.63
N LEU A 348 -18.13 13.91 -6.68
CA LEU A 348 -18.63 14.58 -5.49
C LEU A 348 -19.27 13.60 -4.51
N ALA A 349 -20.10 12.68 -5.00
CA ALA A 349 -20.73 11.66 -4.15
C ALA A 349 -19.68 10.76 -3.45
N SER A 350 -18.61 10.37 -4.14
CA SER A 350 -17.51 9.62 -3.52
C SER A 350 -16.69 10.48 -2.54
N ALA A 351 -16.43 11.74 -2.84
CA ALA A 351 -15.74 12.65 -1.92
C ALA A 351 -16.56 12.88 -0.63
N GLU A 352 -17.88 13.00 -0.73
CA GLU A 352 -18.79 13.12 0.41
C GLU A 352 -18.78 11.87 1.29
N ARG A 353 -18.75 10.68 0.70
CA ARG A 353 -18.55 9.44 1.47
C ARG A 353 -17.23 9.45 2.22
N ALA A 354 -16.14 9.87 1.58
CA ALA A 354 -14.82 9.93 2.21
C ALA A 354 -14.80 10.84 3.44
N VAL A 355 -15.28 12.08 3.32
CA VAL A 355 -15.27 13.04 4.43
C VAL A 355 -16.26 12.70 5.54
N ASN A 356 -17.37 12.01 5.23
CA ASN A 356 -18.30 11.52 6.25
C ASN A 356 -17.73 10.33 7.04
N MET A 357 -16.92 9.47 6.39
CA MET A 357 -16.24 8.36 7.05
C MET A 357 -15.04 8.81 7.88
N ALA A 358 -14.29 9.78 7.40
CA ALA A 358 -13.13 10.35 8.09
C ALA A 358 -13.19 11.90 8.08
N PRO A 359 -13.95 12.51 9.02
CA PRO A 359 -14.09 13.97 9.09
C PRO A 359 -12.80 14.73 9.41
N ASP A 360 -11.77 14.03 9.88
CA ASP A 360 -10.44 14.52 10.22
C ASP A 360 -9.41 14.32 9.08
N TYR A 361 -9.83 13.89 7.89
CA TYR A 361 -8.95 13.65 6.74
C TYR A 361 -8.80 14.90 5.84
N PRO A 362 -7.73 15.71 5.96
CA PRO A 362 -7.66 17.03 5.33
C PRO A 362 -7.58 16.96 3.80
N THR A 363 -6.91 15.91 3.28
CA THR A 363 -6.76 15.70 1.84
C THR A 363 -8.11 15.48 1.16
N ALA A 364 -9.02 14.70 1.77
CA ALA A 364 -10.36 14.48 1.22
C ALA A 364 -11.21 15.76 1.19
N TRP A 365 -11.12 16.59 2.24
CA TRP A 365 -11.77 17.91 2.26
C TRP A 365 -11.25 18.83 1.16
N ASN A 366 -9.93 18.87 0.95
CA ASN A 366 -9.34 19.63 -0.16
C ASN A 366 -9.81 19.10 -1.53
N ASN A 367 -9.80 17.78 -1.75
CA ASN A 367 -10.21 17.16 -3.01
C ASN A 367 -11.70 17.41 -3.29
N ARG A 368 -12.56 17.32 -2.27
CA ARG A 368 -13.98 17.72 -2.36
C ARG A 368 -14.10 19.18 -2.81
N GLY A 369 -13.30 20.07 -2.24
CA GLY A 369 -13.24 21.48 -2.65
C GLY A 369 -12.88 21.67 -4.12
N VAL A 370 -11.89 20.94 -4.63
CA VAL A 370 -11.49 20.98 -6.06
C VAL A 370 -12.61 20.48 -6.97
N ILE A 371 -13.32 19.42 -6.58
CA ILE A 371 -14.46 18.88 -7.33
C ILE A 371 -15.60 19.90 -7.37
N LEU A 372 -15.96 20.49 -6.23
CA LEU A 372 -17.00 21.53 -6.14
C LEU A 372 -16.63 22.78 -6.95
N TRP A 373 -15.36 23.19 -6.93
CA TRP A 373 -14.86 24.27 -7.79
C TRP A 373 -15.04 23.95 -9.27
N SER A 374 -14.80 22.70 -9.68
CA SER A 374 -15.00 22.23 -11.06
C SER A 374 -16.48 22.21 -11.47
N LEU A 375 -17.38 22.00 -10.50
CA LEU A 375 -18.84 22.13 -10.64
C LEU A 375 -19.34 23.58 -10.54
N GLN A 376 -18.44 24.56 -10.39
CA GLN A 376 -18.77 25.98 -10.19
C GLN A 376 -19.56 26.28 -8.91
N ARG A 377 -19.54 25.37 -7.93
CA ARG A 377 -20.15 25.54 -6.59
C ARG A 377 -19.15 26.17 -5.63
N TYR A 378 -18.80 27.42 -5.88
CA TYR A 378 -17.63 28.06 -5.27
C TYR A 378 -17.73 28.28 -3.75
N ASP A 379 -18.90 28.61 -3.20
CA ASP A 379 -19.05 28.77 -1.75
C ASP A 379 -18.91 27.43 -0.99
N ASP A 380 -19.48 26.34 -1.54
CA ASP A 380 -19.30 24.99 -0.99
C ASP A 380 -17.84 24.52 -1.10
N ALA A 381 -17.19 24.88 -2.20
CA ALA A 381 -15.78 24.60 -2.43
C ALA A 381 -14.91 25.30 -1.38
N LEU A 382 -15.18 26.59 -1.11
CA LEU A 382 -14.47 27.38 -0.11
C LEU A 382 -14.64 26.76 1.28
N THR A 383 -15.88 26.39 1.65
CA THR A 383 -16.17 25.72 2.93
C THR A 383 -15.37 24.43 3.09
N SER A 384 -15.24 23.64 2.03
CA SER A 384 -14.49 22.38 2.06
C SER A 384 -12.98 22.61 2.22
N VAL A 385 -12.41 23.58 1.51
CA VAL A 385 -10.99 23.90 1.62
C VAL A 385 -10.66 24.57 2.96
N ASP A 386 -11.55 25.42 3.48
CA ASP A 386 -11.41 26.00 4.82
C ASP A 386 -11.40 24.89 5.88
N ARG A 387 -12.26 23.87 5.76
CA ARG A 387 -12.22 22.70 6.66
C ARG A 387 -10.91 21.93 6.57
N ALA A 388 -10.33 21.78 5.38
CA ALA A 388 -9.02 21.15 5.22
C ALA A 388 -7.92 21.93 5.96
N LEU A 389 -7.98 23.27 5.92
CA LEU A 389 -7.02 24.16 6.58
C LEU A 389 -7.21 24.26 8.09
N GLU A 390 -8.43 24.12 8.59
CA GLU A 390 -8.70 23.96 10.03
C GLU A 390 -8.01 22.72 10.60
N LEU A 391 -8.03 21.61 9.85
CA LEU A 391 -7.40 20.35 10.24
C LEU A 391 -5.88 20.37 10.04
N ARG A 392 -5.40 21.08 9.01
CA ARG A 392 -3.98 21.18 8.66
C ARG A 392 -3.65 22.56 8.10
N GLN A 393 -3.15 23.45 8.95
CA GLN A 393 -2.85 24.84 8.59
C GLN A 393 -1.64 24.99 7.65
N ASP A 394 -0.70 24.05 7.68
CA ASP A 394 0.49 24.01 6.82
C ASP A 394 0.24 23.31 5.47
N TYR A 395 -1.03 23.14 5.07
CA TYR A 395 -1.37 22.48 3.82
C TYR A 395 -1.32 23.43 2.61
N ALA A 396 -0.13 23.65 2.06
CA ALA A 396 0.11 24.58 0.94
C ALA A 396 -0.84 24.38 -0.26
N ARG A 397 -1.13 23.13 -0.65
CA ARG A 397 -2.07 22.83 -1.75
C ARG A 397 -3.50 23.33 -1.46
N ALA A 398 -3.96 23.23 -0.21
CA ALA A 398 -5.27 23.75 0.18
C ALA A 398 -5.29 25.28 0.14
N TRP A 399 -4.23 25.95 0.62
CA TRP A 399 -4.09 27.41 0.46
C TRP A 399 -4.11 27.86 -0.99
N PHE A 400 -3.42 27.14 -1.88
CA PHE A 400 -3.41 27.43 -3.31
C PHE A 400 -4.82 27.30 -3.93
N ASN A 401 -5.53 26.23 -3.60
CA ASN A 401 -6.91 26.02 -4.07
C ASN A 401 -7.87 27.05 -3.48
N ARG A 402 -7.69 27.46 -2.22
CA ARG A 402 -8.44 28.54 -1.60
C ARG A 402 -8.26 29.86 -2.35
N GLY A 403 -7.02 30.20 -2.71
CA GLY A 403 -6.72 31.38 -3.53
C GLY A 403 -7.45 31.37 -4.86
N ARG A 404 -7.46 30.21 -5.55
CA ARG A 404 -8.19 30.03 -6.82
C ARG A 404 -9.69 30.22 -6.64
N ILE A 405 -10.29 29.56 -5.65
CA ILE A 405 -11.73 29.66 -5.37
C ILE A 405 -12.13 31.10 -5.03
N LEU A 406 -11.35 31.77 -4.17
CA LEU A 406 -11.60 33.17 -3.79
C LEU A 406 -11.48 34.13 -4.98
N ARG A 407 -10.59 33.85 -5.93
CA ARG A 407 -10.49 34.62 -7.17
C ARG A 407 -11.75 34.49 -8.03
N GLU A 408 -12.30 33.28 -8.19
CA GLU A 408 -13.56 33.06 -8.92
C GLU A 408 -14.75 33.74 -8.22
N LEU A 409 -14.73 33.82 -6.90
CA LEU A 409 -15.71 34.59 -6.10
C LEU A 409 -15.49 36.11 -6.13
N GLY A 410 -14.49 36.61 -6.86
CA GLY A 410 -14.15 38.05 -6.90
C GLY A 410 -13.54 38.60 -5.59
N ARG A 411 -13.22 37.75 -4.62
CA ARG A 411 -12.66 38.13 -3.31
C ARG A 411 -11.13 38.26 -3.39
N TYR A 412 -10.64 39.13 -4.28
CA TYR A 412 -9.22 39.22 -4.66
C TYR A 412 -8.26 39.48 -3.49
N ALA A 413 -8.63 40.34 -2.54
CA ALA A 413 -7.77 40.62 -1.38
C ALA A 413 -7.58 39.39 -0.48
N ALA A 414 -8.61 38.55 -0.34
CA ALA A 414 -8.50 37.30 0.39
C ALA A 414 -7.74 36.23 -0.41
N ALA A 415 -7.88 36.22 -1.74
CA ALA A 415 -7.11 35.36 -2.63
C ALA A 415 -5.61 35.67 -2.56
N ALA A 416 -5.22 36.95 -2.56
CA ALA A 416 -3.83 37.37 -2.42
C ALA A 416 -3.21 36.85 -1.11
N ARG A 417 -3.92 36.98 0.02
CA ARG A 417 -3.49 36.41 1.32
C ARG A 417 -3.37 34.89 1.31
N ALA A 418 -4.27 34.20 0.60
CA ALA A 418 -4.17 32.75 0.47
C ALA A 418 -2.89 32.36 -0.32
N TYR A 419 -2.53 33.10 -1.37
CA TYR A 419 -1.27 32.88 -2.08
C TYR A 419 -0.04 33.29 -1.25
N ASP A 420 -0.13 34.31 -0.40
CA ASP A 420 0.94 34.64 0.56
C ASP A 420 1.27 33.44 1.46
N GLU A 421 0.25 32.71 1.94
CA GLU A 421 0.47 31.49 2.74
C GLU A 421 1.13 30.37 1.94
N VAL A 422 0.77 30.18 0.66
CA VAL A 422 1.47 29.22 -0.21
C VAL A 422 2.94 29.61 -0.35
N ILE A 423 3.22 30.88 -0.63
CA ILE A 423 4.57 31.41 -0.79
C ILE A 423 5.38 31.28 0.50
N ARG A 424 4.76 31.48 1.66
CA ARG A 424 5.40 31.31 2.96
C ARG A 424 5.80 29.84 3.22
N LEU A 425 4.94 28.89 2.82
CA LEU A 425 5.17 27.46 3.00
C LEU A 425 6.10 26.87 1.93
N GLU A 426 5.96 27.32 0.69
CA GLU A 426 6.68 26.87 -0.50
C GLU A 426 7.21 28.08 -1.29
N PRO A 427 8.32 28.70 -0.85
CA PRO A 427 8.85 29.91 -1.48
C PRO A 427 9.18 29.76 -2.97
N GLU A 428 9.52 28.54 -3.41
CA GLU A 428 9.88 28.20 -4.79
C GLU A 428 8.67 27.93 -5.70
N ASN A 429 7.44 28.03 -5.18
CA ASN A 429 6.23 27.77 -5.97
C ASN A 429 5.94 28.94 -6.93
N ALA A 430 6.53 28.91 -8.12
CA ALA A 430 6.37 29.94 -9.16
C ALA A 430 4.90 30.16 -9.58
N LEU A 431 4.07 29.10 -9.55
CA LEU A 431 2.64 29.22 -9.86
C LEU A 431 1.89 30.05 -8.81
N ALA A 432 2.25 29.95 -7.53
CA ALA A 432 1.65 30.77 -6.48
C ALA A 432 1.95 32.26 -6.70
N TRP A 433 3.21 32.60 -6.99
CA TRP A 433 3.64 33.96 -7.36
C TRP A 433 2.91 34.48 -8.60
N ALA A 434 2.81 33.66 -9.66
CA ALA A 434 2.12 34.06 -10.88
C ALA A 434 0.62 34.31 -10.63
N ASN A 435 -0.06 33.46 -9.86
CA ASN A 435 -1.47 33.68 -9.53
C ASN A 435 -1.66 34.87 -8.58
N GLN A 436 -0.72 35.11 -7.67
CA GLN A 436 -0.69 36.30 -6.84
C GLN A 436 -0.59 37.57 -7.70
N SER A 437 0.29 37.59 -8.70
CA SER A 437 0.39 38.69 -9.67
C SER A 437 -0.96 38.97 -10.34
N ALA A 438 -1.65 37.92 -10.80
CA ALA A 438 -2.93 38.07 -11.46
C ALA A 438 -3.99 38.70 -10.55
N VAL A 439 -4.08 38.27 -9.28
CA VAL A 439 -5.05 38.87 -8.33
C VAL A 439 -4.66 40.28 -7.90
N LEU A 440 -3.37 40.59 -7.75
CA LEU A 440 -2.89 41.94 -7.47
C LEU A 440 -3.20 42.90 -8.64
N TRP A 441 -3.09 42.41 -9.88
CA TRP A 441 -3.48 43.15 -11.07
C TRP A 441 -4.98 43.45 -11.09
N GLN A 442 -5.84 42.48 -10.75
CA GLN A 442 -7.30 42.70 -10.61
C GLN A 442 -7.63 43.75 -9.55
N MET A 443 -6.81 43.84 -8.49
CA MET A 443 -6.90 44.88 -7.46
C MET A 443 -6.31 46.23 -7.88
N LYS A 444 -5.86 46.37 -9.13
CA LYS A 444 -5.18 47.56 -9.68
C LYS A 444 -3.88 47.93 -8.95
N ARG A 445 -3.25 46.97 -8.26
CA ARG A 445 -1.96 47.14 -7.59
C ARG A 445 -0.82 46.73 -8.52
N TYR A 446 -0.67 47.46 -9.63
CA TYR A 446 0.20 47.06 -10.74
C TYR A 446 1.68 46.91 -10.36
N ASP A 447 2.19 47.75 -9.46
CA ASP A 447 3.58 47.63 -8.98
C ASP A 447 3.84 46.31 -8.23
N LEU A 448 2.88 45.90 -7.38
CA LEU A 448 2.98 44.64 -6.65
C LEU A 448 2.76 43.44 -7.58
N ALA A 449 1.85 43.58 -8.55
CA ALA A 449 1.64 42.55 -9.57
C ALA A 449 2.92 42.31 -10.37
N LEU A 450 3.58 43.37 -10.84
CA LEU A 450 4.85 43.27 -11.56
C LEU A 450 5.92 42.55 -10.74
N ARG A 451 6.11 42.95 -9.47
CA ARG A 451 7.08 42.28 -8.57
C ARG A 451 6.77 40.80 -8.37
N ALA A 452 5.50 40.43 -8.22
CA ALA A 452 5.10 39.04 -8.08
C ALA A 452 5.32 38.24 -9.39
N ALA A 453 5.10 38.86 -10.56
CA ALA A 453 5.39 38.25 -11.85
C ALA A 453 6.90 38.04 -12.07
N ASP A 454 7.72 39.05 -11.73
CA ASP A 454 9.18 38.95 -11.78
C ASP A 454 9.68 37.85 -10.83
N ALA A 455 9.15 37.79 -9.60
CA ALA A 455 9.46 36.73 -8.64
C ALA A 455 9.10 35.32 -9.16
N ALA A 456 7.97 35.18 -9.89
CA ALA A 456 7.61 33.92 -10.53
C ALA A 456 8.59 33.54 -11.65
N ILE A 457 9.04 34.51 -12.44
CA ILE A 457 10.03 34.31 -13.52
C ILE A 457 11.38 33.90 -12.95
N ASP A 458 11.84 34.55 -11.88
CA ASP A 458 13.13 34.22 -11.24
C ASP A 458 13.19 32.76 -10.78
N ARG A 459 12.06 32.21 -10.31
CA ARG A 459 11.93 30.82 -9.87
C ARG A 459 11.74 29.83 -11.01
N GLN A 460 10.93 30.22 -12.00
CA GLN A 460 10.67 29.39 -13.17
C GLN A 460 10.64 30.24 -14.45
N PRO A 461 11.80 30.46 -15.09
CA PRO A 461 11.89 31.29 -16.30
C PRO A 461 11.08 30.73 -17.48
N SER A 462 10.78 29.43 -17.48
CA SER A 462 9.97 28.75 -18.50
C SER A 462 8.46 28.85 -18.26
N LEU A 463 8.00 29.50 -17.19
CA LEU A 463 6.58 29.67 -16.89
C LEU A 463 5.98 30.80 -17.75
N ALA A 464 5.39 30.44 -18.89
CA ALA A 464 4.77 31.39 -19.83
C ALA A 464 3.74 32.32 -19.15
N LEU A 465 2.94 31.78 -18.21
CA LEU A 465 1.95 32.56 -17.45
C LEU A 465 2.57 33.73 -16.69
N ALA A 466 3.78 33.57 -16.15
CA ALA A 466 4.46 34.64 -15.42
C ALA A 466 4.90 35.78 -16.35
N TRP A 467 5.42 35.45 -17.54
CA TRP A 467 5.74 36.42 -18.58
C TRP A 467 4.50 37.16 -19.11
N TYR A 468 3.40 36.46 -19.32
CA TYR A 468 2.11 37.06 -19.67
C TYR A 468 1.63 38.04 -18.60
N ASN A 469 1.69 37.65 -17.32
CA ASN A 469 1.30 38.50 -16.20
C ASN A 469 2.20 39.72 -16.06
N ARG A 470 3.52 39.56 -16.29
CA ARG A 470 4.49 40.67 -16.34
C ARG A 470 4.12 41.67 -17.44
N GLY A 471 3.87 41.20 -18.66
CA GLY A 471 3.45 42.05 -19.78
C GLY A 471 2.15 42.80 -19.48
N THR A 472 1.19 42.12 -18.86
CA THR A 472 -0.10 42.69 -18.47
C THR A 472 0.05 43.80 -17.42
N ALA A 473 0.90 43.58 -16.40
CA ALA A 473 1.20 44.59 -15.38
C ALA A 473 1.93 45.82 -15.97
N LEU A 474 2.94 45.60 -16.83
CA LEU A 474 3.69 46.66 -17.50
C LEU A 474 2.82 47.50 -18.44
N SER A 475 1.97 46.85 -19.23
CA SER A 475 1.04 47.52 -20.14
C SER A 475 0.05 48.41 -19.35
N SER A 476 -0.39 47.95 -18.18
CA SER A 476 -1.26 48.72 -17.28
C SER A 476 -0.56 49.89 -16.59
N GLN A 477 0.77 49.86 -16.50
CA GLN A 477 1.61 50.99 -16.07
C GLN A 477 1.98 51.95 -17.23
N GLY A 478 1.56 51.66 -18.47
CA GLY A 478 1.95 52.43 -19.66
C GLY A 478 3.35 52.11 -20.19
N ARG A 479 4.03 51.10 -19.64
CA ARG A 479 5.39 50.67 -20.04
C ARG A 479 5.30 49.68 -21.22
N TYR A 480 4.75 50.16 -22.34
CA TYR A 480 4.35 49.30 -23.46
C TYR A 480 5.50 48.57 -24.15
N SER A 481 6.67 49.20 -24.33
CA SER A 481 7.83 48.54 -24.96
C SER A 481 8.32 47.35 -24.14
N GLU A 482 8.41 47.50 -22.82
CA GLU A 482 8.79 46.39 -21.92
C GLU A 482 7.70 45.32 -21.84
N ALA A 483 6.42 45.73 -21.94
CA ALA A 483 5.31 44.80 -22.02
C ALA A 483 5.39 43.93 -23.28
N ILE A 484 5.71 44.52 -24.44
CA ILE A 484 5.91 43.80 -25.70
C ILE A 484 7.01 42.74 -25.53
N SER A 485 8.17 43.11 -24.96
CA SER A 485 9.24 42.14 -24.71
C SER A 485 8.80 40.99 -23.78
N ALA A 486 8.00 41.28 -22.75
CA ALA A 486 7.46 40.24 -21.87
C ALA A 486 6.47 39.32 -22.60
N PHE A 487 5.58 39.87 -23.44
CA PHE A 487 4.67 39.06 -24.26
C PHE A 487 5.42 38.25 -25.31
N ASP A 488 6.51 38.76 -25.89
CA ASP A 488 7.36 38.00 -26.80
C ASP A 488 7.96 36.77 -26.10
N ARG A 489 8.49 36.95 -24.89
CA ARG A 489 8.97 35.81 -24.08
C ARG A 489 7.86 34.80 -23.74
N ALA A 490 6.65 35.27 -23.45
CA ALA A 490 5.50 34.38 -23.25
C ALA A 490 5.15 33.60 -24.51
N LEU A 491 5.20 34.24 -25.68
CA LEU A 491 4.88 33.64 -26.99
C LEU A 491 5.97 32.72 -27.51
N GLU A 492 7.23 32.93 -27.16
CA GLU A 492 8.31 31.98 -27.43
C GLU A 492 8.09 30.66 -26.67
N LEU A 493 7.59 30.75 -25.43
CA LEU A 493 7.27 29.58 -24.60
C LEU A 493 5.93 28.95 -25.00
N THR A 494 4.95 29.74 -25.44
CA THR A 494 3.62 29.28 -25.85
C THR A 494 3.10 30.12 -27.03
N PRO A 495 3.44 29.75 -28.28
CA PRO A 495 3.11 30.55 -29.47
C PRO A 495 1.62 30.71 -29.77
N THR A 496 0.79 29.87 -29.17
CA THR A 496 -0.66 29.85 -29.32
C THR A 496 -1.40 30.57 -28.19
N ASP A 497 -0.69 31.20 -27.24
CA ASP A 497 -1.33 31.94 -26.17
C ASP A 497 -2.00 33.20 -26.70
N THR A 498 -3.33 33.09 -26.85
CA THR A 498 -4.15 34.16 -27.40
C THR A 498 -4.17 35.41 -26.52
N GLY A 499 -3.96 35.27 -25.21
CA GLY A 499 -3.86 36.39 -24.27
C GLY A 499 -2.60 37.23 -24.54
N SER A 500 -1.44 36.58 -24.63
CA SER A 500 -0.18 37.26 -24.94
C SER A 500 -0.16 37.90 -26.34
N LEU A 501 -0.74 37.24 -27.36
CA LEU A 501 -0.88 37.85 -28.70
C LEU A 501 -1.70 39.14 -28.64
N THR A 502 -2.86 39.09 -27.97
CA THR A 502 -3.73 40.26 -27.80
C THR A 502 -3.02 41.35 -27.00
N GLY A 503 -2.37 41.01 -25.88
CA GLY A 503 -1.61 41.95 -25.05
C GLY A 503 -0.46 42.64 -25.81
N LYS A 504 0.28 41.89 -26.63
CA LYS A 504 1.31 42.43 -27.53
C LYS A 504 0.71 43.38 -28.56
N GLY A 505 -0.35 42.95 -29.26
CA GLY A 505 -1.01 43.77 -30.28
C GLY A 505 -1.58 45.08 -29.73
N LEU A 506 -2.20 45.03 -28.55
CA LEU A 506 -2.68 46.21 -27.81
C LEU A 506 -1.53 47.16 -27.46
N SER A 507 -0.40 46.61 -26.98
CA SER A 507 0.77 47.41 -26.60
C SER A 507 1.44 48.05 -27.82
N LEU A 508 1.50 47.36 -28.97
CA LEU A 508 1.98 47.90 -30.25
C LEU A 508 1.08 49.04 -30.76
N VAL A 509 -0.23 48.86 -30.68
CA VAL A 509 -1.23 49.90 -31.00
C VAL A 509 -1.06 51.15 -30.14
N ALA A 510 -0.71 50.97 -28.86
CA ALA A 510 -0.52 52.07 -27.91
C ALA A 510 0.73 52.91 -28.20
N ILE A 511 1.81 52.30 -28.71
CA ILE A 511 3.03 53.01 -29.14
C ILE A 511 2.98 53.51 -30.60
N GLY A 512 1.88 53.27 -31.32
CA GLY A 512 1.67 53.73 -32.69
C GLY A 512 2.25 52.81 -33.78
N GLU A 513 2.78 51.63 -33.41
CA GLU A 513 3.30 50.63 -34.34
C GLU A 513 2.18 49.76 -34.94
N ASP A 514 1.24 50.40 -35.62
CA ASP A 514 0.06 49.73 -36.18
C ASP A 514 0.42 48.62 -37.18
N GLU A 515 1.47 48.82 -37.99
CA GLU A 515 1.88 47.82 -39.00
C GLU A 515 2.40 46.53 -38.37
N ALA A 516 3.07 46.62 -37.22
CA ALA A 516 3.48 45.47 -36.44
C ALA A 516 2.31 44.86 -35.66
N ALA A 517 1.35 45.68 -35.22
CA ALA A 517 0.20 45.22 -34.42
C ALA A 517 -0.79 44.37 -35.22
N VAL A 518 -1.11 44.77 -36.45
CA VAL A 518 -2.11 44.10 -37.31
C VAL A 518 -1.87 42.59 -37.46
N PRO A 519 -0.68 42.10 -37.87
CA PRO A 519 -0.47 40.66 -38.06
C PRO A 519 -0.59 39.87 -36.75
N VAL A 520 -0.18 40.45 -35.62
CA VAL A 520 -0.27 39.82 -34.29
C VAL A 520 -1.73 39.71 -33.84
N LEU A 521 -2.52 40.78 -33.98
CA LEU A 521 -3.96 40.77 -33.65
C LEU A 521 -4.75 39.84 -34.56
N GLN A 522 -4.42 39.78 -35.85
CA GLN A 522 -5.00 38.80 -36.77
C GLN A 522 -4.68 37.36 -36.35
N GLN A 523 -3.46 37.10 -35.89
CA GLN A 523 -3.10 35.78 -35.35
C GLN A 523 -3.91 35.44 -34.10
N ALA A 524 -4.06 36.39 -33.17
CA ALA A 524 -4.89 36.21 -31.97
C ALA A 524 -6.34 35.83 -32.32
N LEU A 525 -6.91 36.50 -33.32
CA LEU A 525 -8.28 36.27 -33.77
C LEU A 525 -8.45 34.99 -34.62
N ARG A 526 -7.41 34.54 -35.33
CA ARG A 526 -7.43 33.22 -35.97
C ARG A 526 -7.54 32.10 -34.94
N LEU A 527 -6.87 32.25 -33.80
CA LEU A 527 -6.88 31.26 -32.71
C LEU A 527 -8.12 31.39 -31.83
N ASN A 528 -8.58 32.61 -31.55
CA ASN A 528 -9.80 32.88 -30.80
C ASN A 528 -10.56 34.07 -31.42
N PRO A 529 -11.56 33.81 -32.27
CA PRO A 529 -12.32 34.86 -32.96
C PRO A 529 -13.12 35.78 -32.05
N ASN A 530 -13.43 35.35 -30.82
CA ASN A 530 -14.35 36.07 -29.91
C ASN A 530 -13.67 37.13 -29.04
N GLN A 531 -12.41 37.46 -29.29
CA GLN A 531 -11.68 38.48 -28.53
C GLN A 531 -12.07 39.90 -28.96
N ILE A 532 -13.06 40.49 -28.28
CA ILE A 532 -13.59 41.83 -28.57
C ILE A 532 -12.48 42.89 -28.62
N LEU A 533 -11.60 42.92 -27.61
CA LEU A 533 -10.49 43.88 -27.55
C LEU A 533 -9.56 43.77 -28.77
N ALA A 534 -9.26 42.55 -29.22
CA ALA A 534 -8.41 42.34 -30.38
C ALA A 534 -9.11 42.78 -31.68
N GLN A 535 -10.41 42.53 -31.83
CA GLN A 535 -11.21 42.98 -32.99
C GLN A 535 -11.24 44.51 -33.09
N GLU A 536 -11.53 45.19 -31.99
CA GLU A 536 -11.62 46.65 -31.95
C GLU A 536 -10.29 47.32 -32.30
N ASN A 537 -9.20 46.85 -31.67
CA ASN A 537 -7.87 47.42 -31.90
C ASN A 537 -7.34 47.11 -33.29
N LEU A 538 -7.66 45.94 -33.86
CA LEU A 538 -7.32 45.62 -35.25
C LEU A 538 -8.00 46.58 -36.22
N LYS A 539 -9.29 46.84 -36.03
CA LYS A 539 -10.06 47.78 -36.86
C LYS A 539 -9.49 49.20 -36.78
N GLN A 540 -9.13 49.65 -35.58
CA GLN A 540 -8.53 50.97 -35.37
C GLN A 540 -7.16 51.08 -36.03
N ALA A 541 -6.27 50.10 -35.81
CA ALA A 541 -4.94 50.06 -36.41
C ALA A 541 -5.00 50.08 -37.95
N ALA A 542 -5.84 49.22 -38.55
CA ALA A 542 -6.02 49.17 -40.00
C ALA A 542 -6.55 50.49 -40.59
N LYS A 543 -7.47 51.17 -39.87
CA LYS A 543 -7.97 52.49 -40.29
C LYS A 543 -6.86 53.54 -40.28
N ARG A 544 -6.01 53.55 -39.24
CA ARG A 544 -4.88 54.49 -39.14
C ARG A 544 -3.85 54.27 -40.25
N ILE A 545 -3.52 53.01 -40.56
CA ILE A 545 -2.63 52.66 -41.68
C ILE A 545 -3.20 53.19 -43.01
N LEU A 546 -4.47 52.91 -43.31
CA LEU A 546 -5.10 53.37 -44.54
C LEU A 546 -5.11 54.89 -44.67
N LEU A 547 -5.35 55.62 -43.56
CA LEU A 547 -5.33 57.07 -43.56
C LEU A 547 -3.93 57.61 -43.88
N ARG A 548 -2.88 57.08 -43.21
CA ARG A 548 -1.49 57.47 -43.49
C ARG A 548 -1.09 57.21 -44.94
N GLN A 549 -1.50 56.08 -45.50
CA GLN A 549 -1.23 55.75 -46.91
C GLN A 549 -1.91 56.73 -47.87
N LYS A 550 -3.14 57.16 -47.58
CA LYS A 550 -3.84 58.17 -48.39
C LYS A 550 -3.15 59.53 -48.32
N GLU A 551 -2.79 59.97 -47.12
CA GLU A 551 -2.07 61.24 -46.90
C GLU A 551 -0.71 61.24 -47.63
N GLU A 552 0.02 60.12 -47.61
CA GLU A 552 1.29 59.98 -48.31
C GLU A 552 1.11 60.00 -49.84
N GLN A 553 0.06 59.33 -50.36
CA GLN A 553 -0.27 59.38 -51.78
C GLN A 553 -0.66 60.79 -52.24
N GLU A 554 -1.43 61.52 -51.44
CA GLU A 554 -1.80 62.91 -51.72
C GLU A 554 -0.58 63.83 -51.70
N ARG A 555 0.32 63.68 -50.72
CA ARG A 555 1.60 64.40 -50.70
C ARG A 555 2.43 64.15 -51.96
N LYS A 556 2.60 62.88 -52.34
CA LYS A 556 3.34 62.52 -53.57
C LYS A 556 2.72 63.12 -54.83
N ARG A 557 1.38 63.13 -54.92
CA ARG A 557 0.66 63.79 -56.03
C ARG A 557 0.87 65.31 -56.05
N GLN A 558 0.84 65.97 -54.89
CA GLN A 558 1.09 67.40 -54.78
C GLN A 558 2.53 67.79 -55.13
N GLU A 559 3.51 66.96 -54.77
CA GLU A 559 4.92 67.16 -55.13
C GLU A 559 5.15 66.96 -56.64
N GLN A 560 4.44 66.02 -57.27
CA GLN A 560 4.48 65.82 -58.72
C GLN A 560 3.84 66.95 -59.51
N MET A 561 2.83 67.63 -58.97
CA MET A 561 2.21 68.81 -59.60
C MET A 561 3.04 70.10 -59.44
N LYS A 562 4.06 70.11 -58.58
CA LYS A 562 4.96 71.25 -58.34
C LYS A 562 6.29 71.16 -59.10
N LYS A 563 6.57 70.02 -59.74
CA LYS A 563 7.70 69.80 -60.65
C LYS A 563 7.20 69.89 -62.08
#